data_AF-A0AAV4ABS9-F1
#
_entry.id   AF-A0AAV4ABS9-F1
#
_cell.length_a   1.000
_cell.length_b   1.000
_cell.length_c   1.000
_cell.angle_alpha   90.00
_cell.angle_beta   90.00
_cell.angle_gamma   90.00
#
_symmetry.space_group_name_H-M   'P 1'
#
loop_
_entity.id
_entity.type
_entity.pdbx_description
1 polymer ?
#
loop_
_entity_poly.entity_id
_entity_poly.type
_entity_poly.pdbx_seq_one_letter_code
_entity_poly.pdbx_strand_id
1 'polypeptide(L)'
;MLPIVSVALVVITLLMVKLYRVKKNGRLQNIYSMDTADYRPYHLFAPGSGHSQNLLASTHVVADHWEIPLSSLKFGPILGQGAFGKVALGRVSRAMLTHRGLAPFMADGGKERLKDGDTLHATVAIKMLQEGCDRKLHEDFLKEIRLMKRIGYHRNVISMLACCTLREPLCLLVEHITRGDLHNFMHQCRAAQSRVRRDISPMR
;
A
#
# COMPACT_ATOMS: atom_id res chain seq x y z
N MET A 1 -20.09 39.65 35.77
CA MET A 1 -20.48 38.58 34.82
C MET A 1 -19.96 38.81 33.40
N LEU A 2 -20.10 40.00 32.80
CA LEU A 2 -19.58 40.33 31.46
C LEU A 2 -18.06 40.08 31.20
N PRO A 3 -17.12 40.36 32.12
CA PRO A 3 -15.69 40.19 31.82
C PRO A 3 -15.27 38.71 31.70
N ILE A 4 -15.93 37.81 32.43
CA ILE A 4 -15.63 36.37 32.42
C ILE A 4 -16.04 35.75 31.07
N VAL A 5 -17.19 36.17 30.53
CA VAL A 5 -17.68 35.71 29.22
C VAL A 5 -16.75 36.20 28.09
N SER A 6 -16.26 37.43 28.18
CA SER A 6 -15.31 37.98 27.19
C SER A 6 -13.98 37.21 27.17
N VAL A 7 -13.42 36.91 28.35
CA VAL A 7 -12.18 36.12 28.46
C VAL A 7 -12.36 34.71 27.90
N ALA A 8 -13.48 34.05 28.17
CA ALA A 8 -13.76 32.71 27.66
C ALA A 8 -13.81 32.67 26.12
N LEU A 9 -14.44 33.66 25.47
CA LEU A 9 -14.52 33.72 24.00
C LEU A 9 -13.15 33.93 23.35
N VAL A 10 -12.28 34.73 23.97
CA VAL A 10 -10.90 34.93 23.48
C VAL A 10 -10.08 33.65 23.58
N VAL A 11 -10.21 32.89 24.68
CA VAL A 11 -9.50 31.61 24.83
C VAL A 11 -9.98 30.58 23.81
N ILE A 12 -11.30 30.46 23.61
CA ILE A 12 -11.88 29.51 22.64
C ILE A 12 -11.45 29.83 21.21
N THR A 13 -11.44 31.11 20.82
CA THR A 13 -10.97 31.53 19.49
C THR A 13 -9.49 31.25 19.28
N LEU A 14 -8.63 31.49 20.28
CA LEU A 14 -7.21 31.16 20.22
C LEU A 14 -6.97 29.64 20.11
N LEU A 15 -7.72 28.82 20.86
CA LEU A 15 -7.66 27.36 20.76
C LEU A 15 -8.10 26.86 19.38
N MET A 16 -9.20 27.39 18.84
CA MET A 16 -9.68 27.06 17.50
C MET A 16 -8.66 27.45 16.41
N VAL A 17 -8.03 28.63 16.51
CA VAL A 17 -6.98 29.06 15.58
C VAL A 17 -5.74 28.17 15.69
N LYS A 18 -5.34 27.74 16.90
CA LYS A 18 -4.19 26.85 17.10
C LYS A 18 -4.46 25.46 16.53
N LEU A 19 -5.65 24.89 16.78
CA LEU A 19 -6.09 23.61 16.21
C LEU A 19 -6.21 23.70 14.69
N TYR A 20 -6.73 24.81 14.17
CA TYR A 20 -6.81 25.03 12.72
C TYR A 20 -5.43 25.15 12.09
N ARG A 21 -4.48 25.87 12.72
CA ARG A 21 -3.08 25.97 12.25
C ARG A 21 -2.35 24.63 12.29
N VAL A 22 -2.53 23.83 13.34
CA VAL A 22 -1.99 22.46 13.44
C VAL A 22 -2.56 21.57 12.34
N LYS A 23 -3.89 21.60 12.13
CA LYS A 23 -4.57 20.80 11.10
C LYS A 23 -4.21 21.24 9.67
N LYS A 24 -3.99 22.54 9.44
CA LYS A 24 -3.62 23.11 8.14
C LYS A 24 -2.14 22.85 7.80
N ASN A 25 -1.23 22.92 8.78
CA ASN A 25 0.18 22.61 8.58
C ASN A 25 0.42 21.13 8.24
N GLY A 26 -0.44 20.22 8.71
CA GLY A 26 -0.39 18.80 8.32
C GLY A 26 -0.83 18.53 6.86
N ARG A 27 -1.46 19.48 6.16
CA ARG A 27 -2.04 19.26 4.82
C ARG A 27 -1.36 20.01 3.68
N LEU A 28 -0.54 21.04 3.96
CA LEU A 28 0.00 21.94 2.92
C LEU A 28 1.50 21.80 2.62
N GLN A 29 2.28 21.10 3.45
CA GLN A 29 3.70 20.84 3.11
C GLN A 29 3.91 19.66 2.16
N ASN A 30 2.87 18.85 1.89
CA ASN A 30 3.01 17.61 1.11
C ASN A 30 2.58 17.74 -0.37
N ILE A 31 2.23 18.94 -0.85
CA ILE A 31 1.63 19.11 -2.19
C ILE A 31 2.33 20.17 -3.08
N TYR A 32 3.21 21.04 -2.56
CA TYR A 32 3.81 22.13 -3.34
C TYR A 32 5.36 22.19 -3.35
N SER A 33 6.03 21.05 -3.16
CA SER A 33 7.43 20.88 -3.60
C SER A 33 7.50 19.73 -4.60
N MET A 34 6.77 19.91 -5.69
CA MET A 34 6.88 19.07 -6.87
C MET A 34 8.06 19.63 -7.66
N ASP A 35 9.26 19.14 -7.39
CA ASP A 35 10.40 19.37 -8.29
C ASP A 35 10.06 18.64 -9.59
N THR A 36 9.67 19.43 -10.59
CA THR A 36 9.17 19.02 -11.91
C THR A 36 10.23 18.33 -12.79
N ALA A 37 11.39 17.95 -12.24
CA ALA A 37 12.50 17.37 -13.00
C ALA A 37 12.45 15.84 -13.12
N ASP A 38 11.69 15.13 -12.27
CA ASP A 38 11.67 13.66 -12.23
C ASP A 38 10.43 13.02 -12.87
N TYR A 39 9.53 13.81 -13.46
CA TYR A 39 8.40 13.28 -14.24
C TYR A 39 8.90 12.83 -15.63
N ARG A 40 9.58 11.68 -15.69
CA ARG A 40 9.78 10.95 -16.95
C ARG A 40 8.61 9.98 -17.16
N PRO A 41 7.82 10.12 -18.25
CA PRO A 41 6.76 9.18 -18.58
C PRO A 41 7.38 7.80 -18.87
N TYR A 42 6.57 6.75 -18.79
CA TYR A 42 6.91 5.38 -19.17
C TYR A 42 7.33 5.28 -20.65
N HIS A 43 8.55 5.71 -20.97
CA HIS A 43 9.17 5.53 -22.27
C HIS A 43 10.18 4.39 -22.18
N LEU A 44 9.74 3.28 -22.76
CA LEU A 44 10.50 2.43 -23.68
C LEU A 44 11.79 1.77 -23.14
N PHE A 45 11.71 0.45 -23.06
CA PHE A 45 12.85 -0.45 -23.27
C PHE A 45 13.65 0.03 -24.50
N ALA A 46 14.80 0.65 -24.26
CA ALA A 46 15.83 0.88 -25.26
C ALA A 46 17.16 0.37 -24.68
N PRO A 47 17.77 -0.67 -25.28
CA PRO A 47 19.07 -1.14 -24.86
C PRO A 47 20.15 -0.22 -25.42
N GLY A 48 21.03 0.27 -24.54
CA GLY A 48 22.31 0.85 -24.91
C GLY A 48 22.33 2.36 -25.18
N SER A 49 22.91 3.12 -24.26
CA SER A 49 23.97 4.12 -24.51
C SER A 49 24.29 4.82 -23.20
N GLY A 50 25.57 4.78 -22.82
CA GLY A 50 26.06 5.32 -21.56
C GLY A 50 25.96 6.84 -21.49
N HIS A 51 25.73 7.34 -20.28
CA HIS A 51 26.34 8.56 -19.78
C HIS A 51 26.54 8.43 -18.26
N SER A 52 27.78 8.70 -17.87
CA SER A 52 28.39 8.45 -16.58
C SER A 52 28.05 9.52 -15.54
N GLN A 53 28.10 9.06 -14.28
CA GLN A 53 28.55 9.80 -13.09
C GLN A 53 27.61 10.88 -12.52
N ASN A 54 26.73 10.46 -11.61
CA ASN A 54 26.67 10.88 -10.20
C ASN A 54 25.34 10.51 -9.53
N LEU A 55 25.05 9.21 -9.36
CA LEU A 55 23.90 8.76 -8.55
C LEU A 55 24.25 7.56 -7.65
N LEU A 56 25.47 7.52 -7.13
CA LEU A 56 25.90 6.62 -6.08
C LEU A 56 26.02 7.40 -4.76
N ALA A 57 24.89 7.67 -4.12
CA ALA A 57 24.75 8.01 -2.70
C ALA A 57 23.24 8.19 -2.43
N SER A 58 22.48 7.28 -1.85
CA SER A 58 22.80 6.26 -0.88
C SER A 58 21.71 5.20 -0.94
N THR A 59 22.08 3.92 -1.13
CA THR A 59 21.19 2.76 -0.94
C THR A 59 20.94 2.48 0.55
N HIS A 60 20.93 3.52 1.38
CA HIS A 60 20.73 3.36 2.81
C HIS A 60 19.25 3.05 3.07
N VAL A 61 18.99 1.80 3.48
CA VAL A 61 17.70 1.42 4.02
C VAL A 61 17.54 2.16 5.34
N VAL A 62 16.80 3.27 5.32
CA VAL A 62 16.39 3.97 6.54
C VAL A 62 15.06 3.38 6.95
N ALA A 63 15.00 2.75 8.12
CA ALA A 63 13.75 2.33 8.72
C ALA A 63 12.88 3.57 8.94
N ASP A 64 11.83 3.70 8.14
CA ASP A 64 10.83 4.76 8.28
C ASP A 64 9.55 4.18 8.88
N HIS A 65 8.50 5.00 8.97
CA HIS A 65 7.23 4.60 9.56
C HIS A 65 6.51 3.46 8.79
N TRP A 66 7.00 3.06 7.60
CA TRP A 66 6.48 1.91 6.87
C TRP A 66 7.08 0.58 7.31
N GLU A 67 8.20 0.63 8.03
CA GLU A 67 8.94 -0.56 8.42
C GLU A 67 8.23 -1.27 9.59
N ILE A 68 8.03 -2.57 9.42
CA ILE A 68 7.51 -3.44 10.50
C ILE A 68 8.47 -4.63 10.71
N PRO A 69 8.51 -5.21 11.92
CA PRO A 69 9.33 -6.38 12.15
C PRO A 69 8.78 -7.56 11.33
N LEU A 70 9.64 -8.21 10.53
CA LEU A 70 9.29 -9.41 9.75
C LEU A 70 8.66 -10.53 10.61
N SER A 71 9.03 -10.66 11.89
CA SER A 71 8.44 -11.63 12.83
C SER A 71 6.97 -11.36 13.17
N SER A 72 6.45 -10.17 12.85
CA SER A 72 5.01 -9.88 12.97
C SER A 72 4.19 -10.44 11.82
N LEU A 73 4.83 -10.96 10.77
CA LEU A 73 4.17 -11.50 9.59
C LEU A 73 3.93 -13.00 9.72
N LYS A 74 2.71 -13.39 9.36
CA LYS A 74 2.33 -14.80 9.18
C LYS A 74 2.11 -15.04 7.70
N PHE A 75 2.96 -15.85 7.09
CA PHE A 75 2.86 -16.22 5.69
C PHE A 75 1.83 -17.33 5.50
N GLY A 76 1.05 -17.24 4.43
CA GLY A 76 0.07 -18.20 3.98
C GLY A 76 0.40 -18.74 2.59
N PRO A 77 -0.62 -19.23 1.85
CA PRO A 77 -0.43 -19.79 0.51
C PRO A 77 0.16 -18.80 -0.49
N ILE A 78 0.94 -19.32 -1.46
CA ILE A 78 1.42 -18.52 -2.59
C ILE A 78 0.24 -18.17 -3.50
N LEU A 79 0.04 -16.87 -3.73
CA LEU A 79 -0.98 -16.32 -4.64
C LEU A 79 -0.46 -16.26 -6.08
N GLY A 80 0.85 -16.09 -6.25
CA GLY A 80 1.47 -16.06 -7.57
C GLY A 80 2.99 -16.03 -7.51
N GLN A 81 3.62 -16.45 -8.59
CA GLN A 81 5.06 -16.39 -8.79
C GLN A 81 5.34 -15.89 -10.21
N GLY A 82 6.27 -14.96 -10.36
CA GLY A 82 6.63 -14.41 -11.66
C GLY A 82 8.06 -13.86 -11.66
N ALA A 83 8.42 -13.16 -12.74
CA ALA A 83 9.77 -12.59 -12.93
C ALA A 83 10.19 -11.62 -11.81
N PHE A 84 9.24 -11.11 -11.02
CA PHE A 84 9.44 -10.12 -9.96
C PHE A 84 9.45 -10.72 -8.55
N GLY A 85 9.49 -12.06 -8.44
CA GLY A 85 9.50 -12.79 -7.18
C GLY A 85 8.20 -13.55 -6.89
N LYS A 86 7.92 -13.76 -5.61
CA LYS A 86 6.76 -14.51 -5.11
C LYS A 86 5.81 -13.58 -4.39
N VAL A 87 4.51 -13.83 -4.53
CA VAL A 87 3.46 -13.15 -3.77
C VAL A 87 2.74 -14.21 -2.94
N ALA A 88 2.73 -14.03 -1.62
CA ALA A 88 2.04 -14.89 -0.68
C ALA A 88 0.85 -14.15 -0.05
N LEU A 89 -0.20 -14.89 0.31
CA LEU A 89 -1.19 -14.41 1.25
C LEU A 89 -0.51 -14.24 2.61
N GLY A 90 -0.87 -13.22 3.36
CA GLY A 90 -0.30 -12.97 4.67
C GLY A 90 -1.31 -12.46 5.67
N ARG A 91 -0.95 -12.57 6.95
CA ARG A 91 -1.64 -11.89 8.05
C ARG A 91 -0.65 -11.05 8.85
N VAL A 92 -1.12 -9.86 9.24
CA VAL A 92 -0.37 -8.93 10.09
C VAL A 92 -1.31 -8.37 11.17
N SER A 93 -0.80 -8.06 12.36
CA SER A 93 -1.60 -7.40 13.40
C SER A 93 -2.06 -6.02 12.92
N ARG A 94 -3.37 -5.72 13.05
CA ARG A 94 -3.92 -4.41 12.69
C ARG A 94 -3.26 -3.27 13.47
N ALA A 95 -2.79 -3.54 14.70
CA ALA A 95 -2.07 -2.56 15.52
C ALA A 95 -0.81 -2.01 14.82
N MET A 96 -0.15 -2.84 13.99
CA MET A 96 1.05 -2.45 13.23
C MET A 96 0.73 -1.53 12.04
N LEU A 97 -0.53 -1.50 11.59
CA LEU A 97 -0.98 -0.70 10.44
C LEU A 97 -1.69 0.61 10.84
N THR A 98 -1.72 0.92 12.15
CA THR A 98 -2.49 2.04 12.72
C THR A 98 -2.02 3.41 12.23
N HIS A 99 -0.73 3.56 11.90
CA HIS A 99 -0.14 4.80 11.43
C HIS A 99 -0.76 5.34 10.13
N ARG A 100 -1.46 4.50 9.34
CA ARG A 100 -2.12 4.92 8.09
C ARG A 100 -3.55 5.44 8.26
N GLY A 101 -4.16 5.36 9.44
CA GLY A 101 -5.62 5.55 9.56
C GLY A 101 -6.42 4.51 8.75
N LEU A 102 -5.80 3.37 8.41
CA LEU A 102 -6.39 2.25 7.66
C LEU A 102 -7.19 1.30 8.55
N ALA A 103 -7.03 1.36 9.88
CA ALA A 103 -7.76 0.49 10.81
C ALA A 103 -9.29 0.52 10.60
N PRO A 104 -9.94 1.68 10.29
CA PRO A 104 -11.36 1.73 9.97
C PRO A 104 -11.70 1.17 8.57
N PHE A 105 -10.85 1.40 7.55
CA PHE A 105 -11.11 0.96 6.17
C PHE A 105 -10.91 -0.54 5.95
N MET A 106 -10.00 -1.17 6.69
CA MET A 106 -9.78 -2.62 6.66
C MET A 106 -10.78 -3.41 7.53
N ALA A 107 -11.72 -2.73 8.19
CA ALA A 107 -12.84 -3.34 8.91
C ALA A 107 -14.08 -3.51 8.02
N ASP A 108 -14.18 -2.78 6.90
CA ASP A 108 -15.39 -2.74 6.05
C ASP A 108 -15.36 -3.74 4.87
N GLY A 109 -14.24 -4.45 4.68
CA GLY A 109 -14.04 -5.41 3.58
C GLY A 109 -14.86 -6.71 3.64
N GLY A 110 -15.86 -6.79 4.50
CA GLY A 110 -16.75 -7.95 4.57
C GLY A 110 -17.43 -8.02 5.93
N LYS A 111 -18.74 -7.81 5.93
CA LYS A 111 -19.69 -8.22 6.97
C LYS A 111 -19.75 -9.75 7.08
N GLU A 112 -18.62 -10.44 7.11
CA GLU A 112 -18.58 -11.80 7.64
C GLU A 112 -18.34 -11.68 9.12
N ARG A 113 -19.14 -12.41 9.89
CA ARG A 113 -19.15 -12.41 11.35
C ARG A 113 -17.83 -13.02 11.84
N LEU A 114 -16.76 -12.23 11.82
CA LEU A 114 -15.43 -12.63 12.27
C LEU A 114 -15.57 -13.03 13.74
N LYS A 115 -15.19 -14.29 14.05
CA LYS A 115 -15.04 -14.72 15.45
C LYS A 115 -14.05 -13.77 16.12
N ASP A 116 -14.30 -13.35 17.36
CA ASP A 116 -13.62 -12.26 18.08
C ASP A 116 -12.07 -12.21 17.99
N GLY A 117 -11.40 -13.30 17.61
CA GLY A 117 -9.95 -13.35 17.35
C GLY A 117 -9.48 -12.90 15.95
N ASP A 118 -10.30 -12.96 14.89
CA ASP A 118 -9.90 -12.57 13.52
C ASP A 118 -10.00 -11.05 13.28
N THR A 119 -10.68 -10.31 14.16
CA THR A 119 -10.78 -8.85 14.11
C THR A 119 -9.45 -8.15 14.44
N LEU A 120 -8.46 -8.87 14.98
CA LEU A 120 -7.15 -8.31 15.35
C LEU A 120 -6.12 -8.37 14.20
N HIS A 121 -6.37 -9.18 13.16
CA HIS A 121 -5.42 -9.37 12.06
C HIS A 121 -5.98 -8.90 10.72
N ALA A 122 -5.16 -8.18 9.96
CA ALA A 122 -5.44 -7.82 8.57
C ALA A 122 -4.88 -8.88 7.62
N THR A 123 -5.68 -9.24 6.61
CA THR A 123 -5.23 -10.04 5.47
C THR A 123 -4.53 -9.14 4.45
N VAL A 124 -3.35 -9.55 4.01
CA VAL A 124 -2.47 -8.79 3.10
C VAL A 124 -1.93 -9.69 2.00
N ALA A 125 -1.47 -9.08 0.90
CA ALA A 125 -0.58 -9.76 -0.04
C ALA A 125 0.86 -9.33 0.25
N ILE A 126 1.76 -10.31 0.41
CA ILE A 126 3.17 -10.11 0.72
C ILE A 126 3.97 -10.46 -0.53
N LYS A 127 4.53 -9.46 -1.19
CA LYS A 127 5.50 -9.65 -2.27
C LYS A 127 6.90 -9.77 -1.67
N MET A 128 7.65 -10.77 -2.11
CA MET A 128 9.02 -11.03 -1.65
C MET A 128 9.91 -11.46 -2.82
N LEU A 129 11.19 -11.09 -2.73
CA LEU A 129 12.20 -11.61 -3.64
C LEU A 129 12.53 -13.07 -3.31
N GLN A 130 12.99 -13.80 -4.30
CA GLN A 130 13.51 -15.15 -4.10
C GLN A 130 14.92 -15.07 -3.49
N GLU A 131 15.26 -16.03 -2.63
CA GLU A 131 16.60 -16.16 -2.07
C GLU A 131 17.65 -16.26 -3.19
N GLY A 132 18.78 -15.57 -3.03
CA GLY A 132 19.87 -15.58 -4.00
C GLY A 132 19.63 -14.74 -5.27
N CYS A 133 18.67 -13.82 -5.27
CA CYS A 133 18.47 -12.92 -6.40
C CYS A 133 19.65 -11.95 -6.60
N ASP A 134 19.90 -11.54 -7.85
CA ASP A 134 20.94 -10.56 -8.18
C ASP A 134 20.69 -9.21 -7.48
N ARG A 135 21.78 -8.50 -7.15
CA ARG A 135 21.76 -7.17 -6.53
C ARG A 135 20.87 -6.19 -7.30
N LYS A 136 20.81 -6.30 -8.63
CA LYS A 136 19.93 -5.49 -9.46
C LYS A 136 18.45 -5.69 -9.11
N LEU A 137 18.01 -6.94 -8.93
CA LEU A 137 16.63 -7.26 -8.54
C LEU A 137 16.31 -6.73 -7.15
N HIS A 138 17.28 -6.80 -6.24
CA HIS A 138 17.17 -6.21 -4.90
C HIS A 138 16.98 -4.68 -4.96
N GLU A 139 17.79 -3.98 -5.77
CA GLU A 139 17.66 -2.53 -5.96
C GLU A 139 16.33 -2.14 -6.61
N ASP A 140 15.88 -2.89 -7.61
CA ASP A 140 14.62 -2.63 -8.30
C ASP A 140 13.41 -2.85 -7.38
N PHE A 141 13.48 -3.84 -6.49
CA PHE A 141 12.46 -4.05 -5.46
C PHE A 141 12.40 -2.90 -4.45
N LEU A 142 13.56 -2.37 -4.01
CA LEU A 142 13.60 -1.18 -3.16
C LEU A 142 13.09 0.08 -3.88
N LYS A 143 13.27 0.19 -5.20
CA LYS A 143 12.66 1.27 -6.01
C LYS A 143 11.14 1.12 -6.06
N GLU A 144 10.63 -0.09 -6.24
CA GLU A 144 9.18 -0.38 -6.21
C GLU A 144 8.56 0.03 -4.87
N ILE A 145 9.18 -0.33 -3.75
CA ILE A 145 8.74 0.08 -2.41
C ILE A 145 8.71 1.61 -2.30
N ARG A 146 9.79 2.30 -2.69
CA ARG A 146 9.86 3.77 -2.65
C ARG A 146 8.80 4.44 -3.52
N LEU A 147 8.53 3.88 -4.70
CA LEU A 147 7.47 4.36 -5.58
C LEU A 147 6.10 4.24 -4.91
N MET A 148 5.80 3.09 -4.30
CA MET A 148 4.53 2.86 -3.61
C MET A 148 4.34 3.77 -2.39
N LYS A 149 5.41 4.07 -1.65
CA LYS A 149 5.40 5.08 -0.56
C LYS A 149 4.98 6.46 -1.09
N ARG A 150 5.50 6.87 -2.25
CA ARG A 150 5.17 8.18 -2.88
C ARG A 150 3.76 8.24 -3.46
N ILE A 151 3.28 7.16 -4.07
CA ILE A 151 1.92 7.09 -4.63
C ILE A 151 0.87 7.27 -3.53
N GLY A 152 1.13 6.73 -2.34
CA GLY A 152 0.20 6.82 -1.21
C GLY A 152 -1.07 5.99 -1.43
N TYR A 153 -2.18 6.44 -0.86
CA TYR A 153 -3.47 5.76 -0.98
C TYR A 153 -4.29 6.34 -2.14
N HIS A 154 -4.86 5.45 -2.95
CA HIS A 154 -5.84 5.83 -3.96
C HIS A 154 -6.85 4.70 -4.19
N ARG A 155 -8.14 5.02 -4.33
CA ARG A 155 -9.23 4.03 -4.38
C ARG A 155 -9.13 2.99 -5.51
N ASN A 156 -8.45 3.33 -6.61
CA ASN A 156 -8.31 2.48 -7.80
C ASN A 156 -6.87 1.97 -7.99
N VAL A 157 -5.98 2.19 -7.02
CA VAL A 157 -4.58 1.72 -7.09
C VAL A 157 -4.32 0.91 -5.85
N ILE A 158 -3.72 -0.27 -6.03
CA ILE A 158 -3.35 -1.11 -4.90
C ILE A 158 -2.43 -0.35 -3.96
N SER A 159 -2.84 -0.22 -2.70
CA SER A 159 -2.09 0.55 -1.74
C SER A 159 -1.08 -0.33 -1.02
N MET A 160 0.12 0.20 -0.83
CA MET A 160 1.08 -0.35 0.14
C MET A 160 0.52 -0.17 1.55
N LEU A 161 0.83 -1.12 2.42
CA LEU A 161 0.47 -1.13 3.84
C LEU A 161 1.71 -0.96 4.71
N ALA A 162 2.75 -1.74 4.44
CA ALA A 162 4.03 -1.73 5.16
C ALA A 162 5.13 -2.39 4.32
N CYS A 163 6.38 -2.35 4.81
CA CYS A 163 7.49 -3.11 4.27
C CYS A 163 8.34 -3.74 5.38
N CYS A 164 9.11 -4.75 5.01
CA CYS A 164 10.24 -5.24 5.78
C CYS A 164 11.47 -5.11 4.87
N THR A 165 12.34 -4.15 5.17
CA THR A 165 13.53 -3.85 4.39
C THR A 165 14.82 -3.96 5.19
N LEU A 166 14.72 -4.06 6.53
CA LEU A 166 15.88 -4.14 7.42
C LEU A 166 16.57 -5.52 7.43
N ARG A 167 15.86 -6.59 7.07
CA ARG A 167 16.37 -7.95 7.03
C ARG A 167 15.73 -8.76 5.92
N GLU A 168 16.48 -9.72 5.40
CA GLU A 168 15.93 -10.67 4.44
C GLU A 168 14.94 -11.65 5.09
N PRO A 169 13.96 -12.15 4.32
CA PRO A 169 13.61 -11.71 2.97
C PRO A 169 12.97 -10.31 2.98
N LEU A 170 13.33 -9.48 1.99
CA LEU A 170 12.65 -8.19 1.82
C LEU A 170 11.19 -8.42 1.46
N CYS A 171 10.29 -7.69 2.12
CA CYS A 171 8.86 -7.82 1.95
C CYS A 171 8.20 -6.48 1.63
N LEU A 172 7.31 -6.47 0.64
CA LEU A 172 6.37 -5.41 0.35
C LEU A 172 4.97 -5.92 0.67
N LEU A 173 4.26 -5.25 1.59
CA LEU A 173 2.91 -5.61 1.96
C LEU A 173 1.94 -4.66 1.29
N VAL A 174 0.95 -5.22 0.62
CA VAL A 174 -0.10 -4.47 -0.08
C VAL A 174 -1.48 -5.04 0.27
N GLU A 175 -2.51 -4.27 -0.08
CA GLU A 175 -3.90 -4.72 0.02
C GLU A 175 -4.12 -6.07 -0.69
N HIS A 176 -4.84 -6.98 -0.04
CA HIS A 176 -5.19 -8.26 -0.65
C HIS A 176 -6.44 -8.11 -1.53
N ILE A 177 -6.32 -8.45 -2.81
CA ILE A 177 -7.41 -8.42 -3.78
C ILE A 177 -8.03 -9.82 -3.92
N THR A 178 -9.23 -10.00 -3.38
CA THR A 178 -9.88 -11.32 -3.26
C THR A 178 -10.29 -11.97 -4.58
N ARG A 179 -10.47 -11.18 -5.65
CA ARG A 179 -10.89 -11.67 -6.97
C ARG A 179 -9.73 -11.92 -7.93
N GLY A 180 -8.49 -11.78 -7.45
CA GLY A 180 -7.29 -11.94 -8.26
C GLY A 180 -7.14 -10.81 -9.31
N ASP A 181 -6.41 -11.12 -10.38
CA ASP A 181 -6.14 -10.18 -11.46
C ASP A 181 -7.34 -9.99 -12.41
N LEU A 182 -7.36 -8.83 -13.06
CA LEU A 182 -8.44 -8.45 -13.97
C LEU A 182 -8.58 -9.40 -15.16
N HIS A 183 -7.47 -9.93 -15.67
CA HIS A 183 -7.48 -10.81 -16.84
C HIS A 183 -8.26 -12.09 -16.54
N ASN A 184 -7.89 -12.79 -15.46
CA ASN A 184 -8.57 -14.00 -15.01
C ASN A 184 -10.02 -13.71 -14.60
N PHE A 185 -10.25 -12.57 -13.96
CA PHE A 185 -11.60 -12.15 -13.59
C PHE A 185 -12.53 -12.00 -14.82
N MET A 186 -12.05 -11.34 -15.88
CA MET A 186 -12.83 -11.18 -17.12
C MET A 186 -13.14 -12.52 -17.81
N HIS A 187 -12.19 -13.46 -17.84
CA HIS A 187 -12.41 -14.80 -18.40
C HIS A 187 -13.48 -15.57 -17.63
N GLN A 188 -13.46 -15.50 -16.30
CA GLN A 188 -14.47 -16.14 -15.45
C GLN A 188 -15.87 -15.56 -15.71
N CYS A 189 -15.98 -14.24 -15.86
CA CYS A 189 -17.25 -13.59 -16.21
C CYS A 189 -17.81 -14.08 -17.56
N ARG A 190 -16.95 -14.21 -18.58
CA ARG A 190 -17.36 -14.72 -19.90
C ARG A 190 -17.83 -16.18 -19.82
N ALA A 191 -17.11 -17.01 -19.07
CA ALA A 191 -17.49 -18.42 -18.86
C ALA A 191 -18.81 -18.57 -18.08
N ALA A 192 -19.08 -17.69 -17.12
CA ALA A 192 -20.34 -17.67 -16.39
C ALA A 192 -21.51 -17.27 -17.31
N GLN A 193 -21.34 -16.23 -18.13
CA GLN A 193 -22.35 -15.78 -19.09
C GLN A 193 -22.70 -16.87 -20.14
N SER A 194 -21.72 -17.65 -20.58
CA SER A 194 -21.96 -18.75 -21.54
C SER A 194 -22.65 -19.97 -20.92
N ARG A 195 -22.57 -20.16 -19.59
CA ARG A 195 -23.36 -21.17 -18.87
C ARG A 195 -24.82 -20.74 -18.74
N VAL A 196 -25.05 -19.51 -18.30
CA VAL A 196 -26.41 -18.93 -18.19
C VAL A 196 -27.15 -18.98 -19.53
N ARG A 197 -26.49 -18.66 -20.65
CA ARG A 197 -27.12 -18.77 -21.98
C ARG A 197 -27.47 -20.20 -22.40
N ARG A 198 -26.76 -21.21 -21.91
CA ARG A 198 -27.06 -22.62 -22.23
C ARG A 198 -28.23 -23.15 -21.41
N ASP A 199 -28.34 -22.73 -20.15
CA ASP A 199 -29.45 -23.16 -19.27
C ASP A 199 -30.79 -22.47 -19.61
N ILE A 200 -30.77 -21.37 -20.36
CA ILE A 200 -31.99 -20.68 -20.85
C ILE A 200 -32.40 -21.15 -22.26
N SER A 201 -31.62 -22.02 -22.90
CA SER A 201 -32.08 -22.69 -24.11
C SER A 201 -33.23 -23.63 -23.74
N PRO A 202 -34.43 -23.51 -24.35
CA PRO A 202 -35.56 -24.37 -23.99
C PRO A 202 -35.18 -25.83 -24.26
N MET A 203 -35.55 -26.74 -23.35
CA MET A 203 -35.72 -28.15 -23.65
C MET A 203 -36.61 -28.24 -24.90
N ARG A 204 -36.02 -28.55 -26.04
CA ARG A 204 -36.75 -29.03 -27.21
C ARG A 204 -37.09 -30.48 -27.01
#